data_AF-A0A2E3VY12-F1
#
_entry.id   AF-A0A2E3VY12-F1
#
_cell.length_a   1.000
_cell.length_b   1.000
_cell.length_c   1.000
_cell.angle_alpha   90.00
_cell.angle_beta   90.00
_cell.angle_gamma   90.00
#
_symmetry.space_group_name_H-M   'P 1'
#
loop_
_entity.id
_entity.type
_entity.pdbx_description
1 polymer ?
#
loop_
_entity_poly.entity_id
_entity_poly.type
_entity_poly.pdbx_seq_one_letter_code
_entity_poly.pdbx_strand_id
1 'polypeptide(L)'
;MFKIFAISLIVSGQLFAAYLVKQTVRSGKVQIESVQKINKIVDRKILLKDIREAIAEKEATANVQYQEWLIPNGEITSSQKKVLFSKKFEANFPNSEVRELVKTGRDENRIVLAIIGDGYTLEEKDKYFGDVNRMVDDLFREITFKSYLPLFNIYVVFTPSNDSGITDLVEKDTAFGLYRAPKGSKRGVMPGDRLAMERALRLASNKVDYPIVIANDDYYGGLGGRYAITTRSLNSGSMVLRHELGHNFSNVGEEYDGGQVYSGANFSRSSNVPWKHWVKGKTQVHKAKFLTGAYVWKDLTGADFVDSFKFPNMPGYTFSMKLSSVGWTNDQEVKVMLDGKELELDGVFTKDRSFFNTVRTSLSSGEHEIRVQDHSHDGDNVLAYANAYAFPKDYNFTHGVVGAFNVFDAYADERGFRPTHNQCLMRNMRSKVFCPVDQENIWLRFFKVVDLIDEVKVEEKVRVETVDLDNLDIRWFKRGFWGSEEELEELRGKREVSLPEGKYLVEVEFKTKEIRKQKVIDKKKFQID
;
A
#
# COMPACT_ATOMS: atom_id res chain seq x y z
N MET A 1 -52.64 -34.95 15.19
CA MET A 1 -52.23 -33.92 16.17
C MET A 1 -50.72 -33.70 15.97
N PHE A 2 -50.35 -32.86 14.99
CA PHE A 2 -48.96 -32.59 14.63
C PHE A 2 -48.39 -31.56 15.63
N LYS A 3 -47.42 -31.97 16.45
CA LYS A 3 -46.64 -31.05 17.28
C LYS A 3 -45.55 -30.43 16.41
N ILE A 4 -45.74 -29.17 16.05
CA ILE A 4 -44.69 -28.32 15.47
C ILE A 4 -43.68 -28.08 16.59
N PHE A 5 -42.48 -28.63 16.46
CA PHE A 5 -41.32 -28.23 17.26
C PHE A 5 -40.89 -26.85 16.75
N ALA A 6 -41.15 -25.82 17.55
CA ALA A 6 -40.55 -24.51 17.35
C ALA A 6 -39.06 -24.64 17.70
N ILE A 7 -38.22 -24.73 16.68
CA ILE A 7 -36.77 -24.50 16.81
C ILE A 7 -36.63 -23.02 17.17
N SER A 8 -36.39 -22.76 18.45
CA SER A 8 -35.99 -21.44 18.92
C SER A 8 -34.59 -21.16 18.39
N LEU A 9 -34.53 -20.52 17.23
CA LEU A 9 -33.32 -19.88 16.71
C LEU A 9 -32.92 -18.78 17.71
N ILE A 10 -32.10 -19.09 18.72
CA ILE A 10 -31.34 -18.06 19.42
C ILE A 10 -30.22 -17.67 18.46
N VAL A 11 -30.59 -16.90 17.43
CA VAL A 11 -29.63 -15.98 16.82
C VAL A 11 -29.30 -15.03 17.95
N SER A 12 -28.19 -15.28 18.64
CA SER A 12 -27.60 -14.27 19.50
C SER A 12 -27.55 -12.99 18.67
N GLY A 13 -28.40 -12.02 19.00
CA GLY A 13 -28.52 -10.79 18.24
C GLY A 13 -27.12 -10.23 18.06
N GLN A 14 -26.75 -9.86 16.83
CA GLN A 14 -25.44 -9.31 16.50
C GLN A 14 -25.09 -8.19 17.50
N LEU A 15 -24.34 -8.55 18.54
CA LEU A 15 -23.86 -7.63 19.55
C LEU A 15 -22.73 -6.86 18.87
N PHE A 16 -23.05 -5.73 18.27
CA PHE A 16 -22.04 -4.78 17.83
C PHE A 16 -21.17 -4.40 19.03
N ALA A 17 -19.92 -4.85 19.03
CA ALA A 17 -19.03 -4.81 20.19
C ALA A 17 -17.94 -3.74 20.10
N ALA A 18 -17.81 -3.07 18.96
CA ALA A 18 -16.85 -1.99 18.76
C ALA A 18 -17.27 -1.02 17.66
N TYR A 19 -16.48 0.04 17.50
CA TYR A 19 -16.66 1.07 16.48
C TYR A 19 -15.36 1.25 15.68
N LEU A 20 -15.49 1.36 14.36
CA LEU A 20 -14.44 1.89 13.49
C LEU A 20 -14.64 3.40 13.38
N VAL A 21 -13.66 4.18 13.86
CA VAL A 21 -13.66 5.63 13.79
C VAL A 21 -12.59 6.10 12.83
N LYS A 22 -13.01 6.90 11.84
CA LYS A 22 -12.13 7.56 10.87
C LYS A 22 -12.05 9.03 11.20
N GLN A 23 -10.85 9.57 11.30
CA GLN A 23 -10.65 10.97 11.67
C GLN A 23 -9.43 11.57 10.99
N THR A 24 -9.44 12.88 10.86
CA THR A 24 -8.32 13.67 10.37
C THR A 24 -7.78 14.51 11.52
N VAL A 25 -6.46 14.53 11.69
CA VAL A 25 -5.77 15.30 12.73
C VAL A 25 -4.90 16.36 12.06
N ARG A 26 -5.24 17.64 12.27
CA ARG A 26 -4.48 18.79 11.75
C ARG A 26 -4.04 19.67 12.91
N SER A 27 -2.73 19.78 13.12
CA SER A 27 -2.15 20.59 14.20
C SER A 27 -2.79 20.31 15.58
N GLY A 28 -3.01 19.02 15.89
CA GLY A 28 -3.64 18.57 17.12
C GLY A 28 -5.18 18.66 17.16
N LYS A 29 -5.82 19.31 16.19
CA LYS A 29 -7.30 19.36 16.09
C LYS A 29 -7.81 18.12 15.35
N VAL A 30 -8.78 17.45 15.95
CA VAL A 30 -9.41 16.23 15.41
C VAL A 30 -10.73 16.56 14.72
N GLN A 31 -10.86 16.15 13.47
CA GLN A 31 -12.11 16.13 12.71
C GLN A 31 -12.55 14.69 12.52
N ILE A 32 -13.77 14.34 12.96
CA ILE A 32 -14.30 12.98 12.81
C ILE A 32 -14.99 12.88 11.44
N GLU A 33 -14.48 12.01 10.59
CA GLU A 33 -14.99 11.83 9.23
C GLU A 33 -16.13 10.82 9.19
N SER A 34 -16.00 9.71 9.92
CA SER A 34 -17.08 8.73 10.04
C SER A 34 -16.93 7.86 11.28
N VAL A 35 -18.05 7.30 11.72
CA VAL A 35 -18.13 6.32 12.80
C VAL A 35 -19.03 5.18 12.35
N GLN A 36 -18.55 3.95 12.47
CA GLN A 36 -19.24 2.76 11.99
C GLN A 36 -19.28 1.72 13.10
N LYS A 37 -20.43 1.09 13.32
CA LYS A 37 -20.50 -0.09 14.19
C LYS A 37 -19.87 -1.28 13.48
N ILE A 38 -19.09 -2.07 14.20
CA ILE A 38 -18.48 -3.28 13.66
C ILE A 38 -18.76 -4.47 14.57
N ASN A 39 -18.83 -5.66 13.97
CA ASN A 39 -19.08 -6.91 14.67
C ASN A 39 -17.77 -7.56 15.12
N LYS A 40 -16.98 -6.84 15.94
CA LYS A 40 -15.69 -7.31 16.46
C LYS A 40 -15.53 -6.92 17.93
N ILE A 41 -15.08 -7.87 18.75
CA ILE A 41 -14.74 -7.60 20.16
C ILE A 41 -13.37 -6.92 20.19
N VAL A 42 -13.31 -5.78 20.86
CA VAL A 42 -12.10 -4.97 20.98
C VAL A 42 -11.98 -4.58 22.45
N ASP A 43 -10.96 -5.09 23.13
CA ASP A 43 -10.79 -4.88 24.58
C ASP A 43 -10.13 -3.54 24.93
N ARG A 44 -9.49 -2.90 23.95
CA ARG A 44 -8.82 -1.60 24.10
C ARG A 44 -8.79 -0.86 22.78
N LYS A 45 -8.62 0.46 22.80
CA LYS A 45 -8.43 1.25 21.57
C LYS A 45 -7.21 0.77 20.78
N ILE A 46 -7.38 0.59 19.47
CA ILE A 46 -6.32 0.18 18.54
C ILE A 46 -6.23 1.19 17.40
N LEU A 47 -5.06 1.78 17.20
CA LEU A 47 -4.74 2.56 16.02
C LEU A 47 -4.45 1.60 14.86
N LEU A 48 -5.34 1.59 13.87
CA LEU A 48 -5.19 0.79 12.67
C LEU A 48 -4.32 1.52 11.64
N LYS A 49 -4.63 2.78 11.34
CA LYS A 49 -3.92 3.58 10.33
C LYS A 49 -3.56 4.93 10.94
N ASP A 50 -2.36 5.40 10.61
CA ASP A 50 -1.86 6.73 10.95
C ASP A 50 -0.99 7.19 9.79
N ILE A 51 -1.66 7.59 8.72
CA ILE A 51 -1.04 7.93 7.44
C ILE A 51 -1.21 9.41 7.20
N ARG A 52 -0.21 10.05 6.58
CA ARG A 52 -0.38 11.41 6.09
C ARG A 52 -1.52 11.46 5.09
N GLU A 53 -2.31 12.53 5.13
CA GLU A 53 -3.44 12.71 4.20
C GLU A 53 -2.95 12.83 2.75
N ALA A 54 -1.79 13.45 2.56
CA ALA A 54 -1.06 13.55 1.30
C ALA A 54 0.45 13.46 1.60
N ILE A 55 1.18 12.71 0.77
CA ILE A 55 2.63 12.60 0.79
C ILE A 55 3.15 13.15 -0.54
N ALA A 56 3.37 14.47 -0.60
CA ALA A 56 4.01 15.10 -1.75
C ALA A 56 5.53 15.16 -1.52
N GLU A 57 6.33 14.68 -2.48
CA GLU A 57 7.78 14.53 -2.33
C GLU A 57 8.55 15.85 -2.04
N LYS A 58 8.00 17.04 -2.35
CA LYS A 58 8.69 18.33 -2.10
C LYS A 58 7.84 19.51 -1.65
N GLU A 59 6.52 19.48 -1.79
CA GLU A 59 5.70 20.56 -1.27
C GLU A 59 5.45 20.31 0.22
N ALA A 60 5.75 21.31 1.05
CA ALA A 60 5.44 21.27 2.47
C ALA A 60 3.91 21.29 2.62
N THR A 61 3.29 20.12 2.57
CA THR A 61 1.89 19.98 2.88
C THR A 61 1.71 20.14 4.39
N ALA A 62 0.62 20.78 4.80
CA ALA A 62 0.24 20.78 6.21
C ALA A 62 0.31 19.35 6.76
N ASN A 63 0.90 19.16 7.95
CA ASN A 63 1.01 17.85 8.58
C ASN A 63 -0.37 17.40 9.05
N VAL A 64 -1.14 16.84 8.12
CA VAL A 64 -2.47 16.31 8.32
C VAL A 64 -2.35 14.80 8.34
N GLN A 65 -2.78 14.19 9.45
CA GLN A 65 -2.79 12.74 9.61
C GLN A 65 -4.22 12.23 9.44
N TYR A 66 -4.41 11.28 8.56
CA TYR A 66 -5.59 10.45 8.51
C TYR A 66 -5.41 9.25 9.44
N GLN A 67 -6.35 9.09 10.36
CA GLN A 67 -6.33 8.03 11.36
C GLN A 67 -7.57 7.16 11.32
N GLU A 68 -7.34 5.86 11.55
CA GLU A 68 -8.40 4.89 11.76
C GLU A 68 -8.20 4.19 13.10
N TRP A 69 -9.25 4.17 13.91
CA TRP A 69 -9.25 3.60 15.24
C TRP A 69 -10.33 2.54 15.38
N LEU A 70 -9.97 1.38 15.94
CA LEU A 70 -10.95 0.49 16.57
C LEU A 70 -11.15 0.95 18.01
N ILE A 71 -12.40 1.22 18.37
CA ILE A 71 -12.78 1.70 19.71
C ILE A 71 -13.76 0.70 20.34
N PRO A 72 -13.51 0.22 21.57
CA PRO A 72 -14.42 -0.66 22.30
C PRO A 72 -15.83 -0.07 22.43
N ASN A 73 -16.84 -0.93 22.57
CA ASN A 73 -18.18 -0.47 22.87
C ASN A 73 -18.20 0.31 24.20
N GLY A 74 -18.93 1.43 24.23
CA GLY A 74 -18.99 2.33 25.39
C GLY A 74 -17.88 3.38 25.47
N GLU A 75 -16.78 3.25 24.70
CA GLU A 75 -15.65 4.19 24.74
C GLU A 75 -15.69 5.32 23.69
N ILE A 76 -16.72 5.35 22.84
CA ILE A 76 -16.89 6.42 21.85
C ILE A 76 -17.34 7.74 22.51
N THR A 77 -16.76 8.85 22.05
CA THR A 77 -17.02 10.19 22.57
C THR A 77 -18.39 10.74 22.11
N SER A 78 -18.87 11.81 22.76
CA SER A 78 -20.09 12.49 22.34
C SER A 78 -20.01 13.05 20.91
N SER A 79 -18.85 13.54 20.49
CA SER A 79 -18.63 14.01 19.11
C SER A 79 -18.68 12.86 18.10
N GLN A 80 -18.15 11.68 18.44
CA GLN A 80 -18.25 10.48 17.61
C GLN A 80 -19.70 9.97 17.52
N LYS A 81 -20.45 9.96 18.63
CA LYS A 81 -21.88 9.63 18.62
C LYS A 81 -22.67 10.57 17.72
N LYS A 82 -22.38 11.88 17.74
CA LYS A 82 -23.04 12.85 16.86
C LYS A 82 -22.85 12.52 15.38
N VAL A 83 -21.64 12.13 14.97
CA VAL A 83 -21.36 11.70 13.58
C VAL A 83 -22.08 10.39 13.26
N LEU A 84 -22.05 9.40 14.17
CA LEU A 84 -22.71 8.11 14.00
C LEU A 84 -24.22 8.23 13.71
N PHE A 85 -24.90 9.16 14.39
CA PHE A 85 -26.35 9.39 14.25
C PHE A 85 -26.71 10.54 13.31
N SER A 86 -25.73 11.15 12.64
CA SER A 86 -26.01 12.20 11.66
C SER A 86 -26.71 11.61 10.42
N LYS A 87 -27.67 12.35 9.85
CA LYS A 87 -28.29 11.96 8.58
C LYS A 87 -27.20 11.91 7.51
N LYS A 88 -27.04 10.75 6.89
CA LYS A 88 -26.17 10.59 5.73
C LYS A 88 -26.81 11.34 4.56
N PHE A 89 -26.06 12.23 3.92
CA PHE A 89 -26.46 12.78 2.63
C PHE A 89 -26.33 11.69 1.57
N GLU A 90 -27.42 11.44 0.83
CA GLU A 90 -27.36 10.62 -0.37
C GLU A 90 -26.57 11.35 -1.45
N ALA A 91 -25.59 10.65 -2.02
CA ALA A 91 -24.85 11.13 -3.16
C ALA A 91 -25.68 10.91 -4.42
N ASN A 92 -25.87 11.97 -5.22
CA ASN A 92 -26.45 11.83 -6.55
C ASN A 92 -25.34 12.03 -7.58
N PHE A 93 -24.94 10.94 -8.23
CA PHE A 93 -24.09 10.96 -9.43
C PHE A 93 -24.91 10.36 -10.57
N PRO A 94 -25.59 11.19 -11.38
CA PRO A 94 -26.36 10.71 -12.52
C PRO A 94 -25.49 9.84 -13.44
N ASN A 95 -26.06 8.75 -13.94
CA ASN A 95 -25.38 7.79 -14.82
C ASN A 95 -24.14 7.11 -14.20
N SER A 96 -23.95 7.19 -12.88
CA SER A 96 -22.95 6.40 -12.19
C SER A 96 -23.29 4.91 -12.21
N GLU A 97 -22.27 4.07 -12.14
CA GLU A 97 -22.41 2.61 -12.06
C GLU A 97 -21.44 2.04 -11.04
N VAL A 98 -21.92 1.13 -10.21
CA VAL A 98 -21.10 0.36 -9.28
C VAL A 98 -20.96 -1.06 -9.80
N ARG A 99 -19.73 -1.56 -9.90
CA ARG A 99 -19.44 -2.97 -10.17
C ARG A 99 -18.72 -3.59 -8.99
N GLU A 100 -19.12 -4.82 -8.66
CA GLU A 100 -18.37 -5.71 -7.79
C GLU A 100 -17.41 -6.52 -8.68
N LEU A 101 -16.10 -6.34 -8.51
CA LEU A 101 -15.09 -7.11 -9.25
C LEU A 101 -14.61 -8.35 -8.49
N VAL A 102 -14.50 -8.22 -7.16
CA VAL A 102 -14.09 -9.30 -6.27
C VAL A 102 -14.94 -9.27 -5.02
N LYS A 103 -15.48 -10.43 -4.65
CA LYS A 103 -16.28 -10.63 -3.44
C LYS A 103 -15.92 -11.95 -2.80
N THR A 104 -15.09 -11.90 -1.76
CA THR A 104 -14.63 -13.12 -1.06
C THR A 104 -15.32 -13.31 0.29
N GLY A 105 -16.20 -12.40 0.68
CA GLY A 105 -16.96 -12.50 1.92
C GLY A 105 -17.76 -11.25 2.22
N ARG A 106 -18.28 -11.15 3.44
CA ARG A 106 -19.01 -9.97 3.91
C ARG A 106 -18.05 -8.80 4.10
N ASP A 107 -18.49 -7.58 3.77
CA ASP A 107 -17.66 -6.37 3.94
C ASP A 107 -17.20 -6.17 5.39
N GLU A 108 -18.00 -6.62 6.37
CA GLU A 108 -17.64 -6.53 7.77
C GLU A 108 -16.37 -7.31 8.13
N ASN A 109 -16.08 -8.42 7.43
CA ASN A 109 -14.91 -9.27 7.66
C ASN A 109 -13.95 -9.32 6.45
N ARG A 110 -14.03 -8.35 5.54
CA ARG A 110 -13.09 -8.20 4.42
C ARG A 110 -12.57 -6.79 4.38
N ILE A 111 -11.39 -6.62 3.80
CA ILE A 111 -10.86 -5.31 3.48
C ILE A 111 -11.55 -4.84 2.20
N VAL A 112 -12.20 -3.68 2.26
CA VAL A 112 -12.91 -3.15 1.11
C VAL A 112 -12.02 -2.15 0.36
N LEU A 113 -11.66 -2.50 -0.87
CA LEU A 113 -11.08 -1.57 -1.84
C LEU A 113 -12.20 -0.98 -2.68
N ALA A 114 -12.25 0.35 -2.77
CA ALA A 114 -13.16 1.03 -3.67
C ALA A 114 -12.35 1.88 -4.64
N ILE A 115 -12.58 1.67 -5.93
CA ILE A 115 -11.86 2.33 -7.02
C ILE A 115 -12.83 3.32 -7.66
N ILE A 116 -12.43 4.59 -7.75
CA ILE A 116 -13.17 5.63 -8.47
C ILE A 116 -12.29 6.21 -9.58
N GLY A 117 -12.89 6.75 -10.63
CA GLY A 117 -12.18 7.35 -11.76
C GLY A 117 -12.49 8.83 -11.92
N ASP A 118 -11.51 9.62 -12.35
CA ASP A 118 -11.74 11.01 -12.76
C ASP A 118 -11.29 11.27 -14.20
N GLY A 119 -11.99 12.17 -14.87
CA GLY A 119 -11.75 12.55 -16.26
C GLY A 119 -12.22 11.50 -17.27
N TYR A 120 -13.13 10.59 -16.92
CA TYR A 120 -13.75 9.66 -17.88
C TYR A 120 -15.15 10.14 -18.21
N THR A 121 -15.40 10.48 -19.47
CA THR A 121 -16.74 10.84 -19.95
C THR A 121 -17.69 9.64 -19.94
N LEU A 122 -18.99 9.87 -20.14
CA LEU A 122 -19.99 8.80 -20.24
C LEU A 122 -19.66 7.81 -21.37
N GLU A 123 -19.14 8.32 -22.49
CA GLU A 123 -18.70 7.56 -23.66
C GLU A 123 -17.42 6.76 -23.40
N GLU A 124 -16.63 7.13 -22.39
CA GLU A 124 -15.41 6.44 -21.98
C GLU A 124 -15.63 5.42 -20.86
N LYS A 125 -16.88 5.10 -20.52
CA LYS A 125 -17.22 4.15 -19.45
C LYS A 125 -16.55 2.78 -19.63
N ASP A 126 -16.56 2.23 -20.84
CA ASP A 126 -15.92 0.94 -21.11
C ASP A 126 -14.39 1.05 -21.04
N LYS A 127 -13.83 2.19 -21.46
CA LYS A 127 -12.40 2.51 -21.30
C LYS A 127 -12.00 2.54 -19.82
N TYR A 128 -12.81 3.17 -18.96
CA TYR A 128 -12.59 3.19 -17.51
C TYR A 128 -12.57 1.78 -16.92
N PHE A 129 -13.59 0.96 -17.18
CA PHE A 129 -13.63 -0.40 -16.65
C PHE A 129 -12.49 -1.27 -17.21
N GLY A 130 -12.09 -1.06 -18.46
CA GLY A 130 -10.91 -1.70 -19.05
C GLY A 130 -9.63 -1.39 -18.29
N ASP A 131 -9.39 -0.14 -17.92
CA ASP A 131 -8.22 0.22 -17.09
C ASP A 131 -8.29 -0.39 -15.71
N VAL A 132 -9.45 -0.28 -15.05
CA VAL A 132 -9.61 -0.78 -13.69
C VAL A 132 -9.34 -2.28 -13.66
N ASN A 133 -9.90 -3.04 -14.61
CA ASN A 133 -9.66 -4.48 -14.70
C ASN A 133 -8.18 -4.79 -14.91
N ARG A 134 -7.50 -4.11 -15.85
CA ARG A 134 -6.05 -4.28 -16.06
C ARG A 134 -5.26 -4.01 -14.77
N MET A 135 -5.54 -2.91 -14.09
CA MET A 135 -4.82 -2.54 -12.87
C MET A 135 -5.11 -3.51 -11.72
N VAL A 136 -6.36 -3.92 -11.53
CA VAL A 136 -6.72 -4.93 -10.52
C VAL A 136 -6.04 -6.27 -10.81
N ASP A 137 -5.95 -6.68 -12.08
CA ASP A 137 -5.25 -7.89 -12.49
C ASP A 137 -3.74 -7.79 -12.19
N ASP A 138 -3.09 -6.66 -12.54
CA ASP A 138 -1.68 -6.39 -12.22
C ASP A 138 -1.40 -6.44 -10.71
N LEU A 139 -2.34 -5.95 -9.89
CA LEU A 139 -2.22 -5.94 -8.44
C LEU A 139 -2.40 -7.35 -7.83
N PHE A 140 -3.48 -8.04 -8.20
CA PHE A 140 -3.99 -9.19 -7.44
C PHE A 140 -3.92 -10.54 -8.17
N ARG A 141 -3.79 -10.56 -9.51
CA ARG A 141 -3.63 -11.82 -10.26
C ARG A 141 -2.17 -12.16 -10.53
N GLU A 142 -1.30 -11.15 -10.57
CA GLU A 142 0.14 -11.36 -10.70
C GLU A 142 0.81 -11.77 -9.37
N ILE A 143 1.79 -11.00 -8.87
CA ILE A 143 2.63 -11.42 -7.75
C ILE A 143 2.54 -10.50 -6.54
N THR A 144 2.21 -9.22 -6.73
CA THR A 144 2.38 -8.20 -5.68
C THR A 144 1.42 -8.41 -4.51
N PHE A 145 0.12 -8.52 -4.79
CA PHE A 145 -0.90 -8.67 -3.75
C PHE A 145 -1.67 -9.99 -3.84
N LYS A 146 -1.25 -10.90 -4.73
CA LYS A 146 -1.97 -12.15 -5.02
C LYS A 146 -2.30 -12.99 -3.79
N SER A 147 -1.33 -13.18 -2.89
CA SER A 147 -1.56 -14.01 -1.70
C SER A 147 -2.57 -13.39 -0.73
N TYR A 148 -2.80 -12.08 -0.80
CA TYR A 148 -3.74 -11.38 0.07
C TYR A 148 -5.16 -11.29 -0.52
N LEU A 149 -5.37 -11.60 -1.81
CA LEU A 149 -6.67 -11.44 -2.49
C LEU A 149 -7.86 -12.03 -1.72
N PRO A 150 -7.75 -13.21 -1.07
CA PRO A 150 -8.87 -13.75 -0.28
C PRO A 150 -9.38 -12.83 0.84
N LEU A 151 -8.56 -11.87 1.29
CA LEU A 151 -8.94 -10.92 2.34
C LEU A 151 -9.76 -9.72 1.83
N PHE A 152 -9.96 -9.58 0.52
CA PHE A 152 -10.50 -8.36 -0.09
C PHE A 152 -11.88 -8.52 -0.72
N ASN A 153 -12.67 -7.46 -0.60
CA ASN A 153 -13.74 -7.14 -1.55
C ASN A 153 -13.30 -5.92 -2.37
N ILE A 154 -13.50 -5.96 -3.69
CA ILE A 154 -13.10 -4.90 -4.61
C ILE A 154 -14.32 -4.41 -5.37
N TYR A 155 -14.64 -3.13 -5.17
CA TYR A 155 -15.70 -2.42 -5.86
C TYR A 155 -15.15 -1.31 -6.73
N VAL A 156 -15.86 -1.02 -7.79
CA VAL A 156 -15.51 0.01 -8.77
C VAL A 156 -16.71 0.90 -8.97
N VAL A 157 -16.51 2.21 -8.90
CA VAL A 157 -17.55 3.21 -9.08
C VAL A 157 -17.17 4.08 -10.28
N PHE A 158 -17.91 3.91 -11.37
CA PHE A 158 -17.87 4.82 -12.49
C PHE A 158 -18.70 6.07 -12.16
N THR A 159 -18.08 7.23 -12.26
CA THR A 159 -18.71 8.55 -12.15
C THR A 159 -18.34 9.36 -13.38
N PRO A 160 -19.29 9.68 -14.27
CA PRO A 160 -18.97 10.38 -15.51
C PRO A 160 -18.50 11.81 -15.24
N SER A 161 -17.40 12.19 -15.90
CA SER A 161 -16.95 13.57 -16.07
C SER A 161 -17.62 14.21 -17.29
N ASN A 162 -17.70 15.55 -17.32
CA ASN A 162 -18.11 16.27 -18.52
C ASN A 162 -16.94 16.33 -19.53
N ASP A 163 -15.71 16.52 -19.04
CA ASP A 163 -14.51 16.54 -19.87
C ASP A 163 -13.66 15.26 -19.75
N SER A 164 -13.08 14.86 -20.89
CA SER A 164 -12.15 13.73 -20.96
C SER A 164 -10.73 14.14 -20.55
N GLY A 165 -10.10 13.29 -19.74
CA GLY A 165 -8.74 13.41 -19.25
C GLY A 165 -8.57 14.40 -18.09
N ILE A 166 -7.42 14.34 -17.42
CA ILE A 166 -7.03 15.38 -16.45
C ILE A 166 -5.95 16.29 -17.05
N THR A 167 -5.94 17.57 -16.67
CA THR A 167 -4.83 18.50 -16.92
C THR A 167 -4.95 19.68 -15.98
N ASP A 168 -3.85 20.35 -15.72
CA ASP A 168 -3.78 21.62 -14.98
C ASP A 168 -3.47 22.82 -15.88
N LEU A 169 -3.24 22.59 -17.18
CA LEU A 169 -2.91 23.63 -18.17
C LEU A 169 -4.16 24.36 -18.66
N VAL A 170 -5.27 23.63 -18.77
CA VAL A 170 -6.60 24.12 -19.14
C VAL A 170 -7.58 23.60 -18.09
N GLU A 171 -8.52 24.43 -17.67
CA GLU A 171 -9.58 24.00 -16.76
C GLU A 171 -10.44 22.92 -17.44
N LYS A 172 -10.67 21.81 -16.74
CA LYS A 172 -11.54 20.73 -17.17
C LYS A 172 -12.61 20.48 -16.12
N ASP A 173 -13.84 20.33 -16.57
CA ASP A 173 -14.98 19.98 -15.74
C ASP A 173 -15.04 18.45 -15.58
N THR A 174 -14.30 17.95 -14.60
CA THR A 174 -14.24 16.53 -14.26
C THR A 174 -15.01 16.24 -12.97
N ALA A 175 -15.48 14.99 -12.80
CA ALA A 175 -16.30 14.57 -11.67
C ALA A 175 -15.68 14.90 -10.30
N PHE A 176 -14.35 14.86 -10.19
CA PHE A 176 -13.63 15.11 -8.95
C PHE A 176 -12.57 16.22 -9.03
N GLY A 177 -12.35 16.85 -10.19
CA GLY A 177 -11.40 17.94 -10.35
C GLY A 177 -9.94 17.58 -10.02
N LEU A 178 -9.49 16.35 -10.29
CA LEU A 178 -8.07 15.98 -10.13
C LEU A 178 -7.18 16.87 -11.00
N TYR A 179 -6.03 17.26 -10.47
CA TYR A 179 -5.11 18.16 -11.17
C TYR A 179 -3.66 17.74 -10.96
N ARG A 180 -2.79 18.17 -11.88
CA ARG A 180 -1.36 17.89 -11.84
C ARG A 180 -0.63 18.92 -10.96
N ALA A 181 0.40 18.48 -10.25
CA ALA A 181 1.23 19.36 -9.41
C ALA A 181 2.69 18.89 -9.35
N PRO A 182 3.68 19.77 -9.62
CA PRO A 182 3.55 21.16 -10.11
C PRO A 182 2.86 21.29 -11.48
N LYS A 183 2.45 22.51 -11.81
CA LYS A 183 1.68 22.80 -13.03
C LYS A 183 2.39 22.26 -14.29
N GLY A 184 1.71 21.49 -15.14
CA GLY A 184 2.21 20.94 -16.41
C GLY A 184 3.20 19.78 -16.27
N SER A 185 3.47 19.30 -15.05
CA SER A 185 4.50 18.27 -14.82
C SER A 185 3.95 16.85 -14.81
N LYS A 186 4.71 15.90 -15.37
CA LYS A 186 4.46 14.45 -15.21
C LYS A 186 4.97 13.94 -13.84
N ARG A 187 4.62 14.63 -12.75
CA ARG A 187 5.11 14.37 -11.39
C ARG A 187 4.04 13.81 -10.47
N GLY A 188 3.12 14.66 -10.01
CA GLY A 188 2.08 14.30 -9.06
C GLY A 188 0.69 14.54 -9.63
N VAL A 189 -0.29 13.78 -9.13
CA VAL A 189 -1.73 14.03 -9.35
C VAL A 189 -2.38 14.23 -7.99
N MET A 190 -2.98 15.40 -7.81
CA MET A 190 -3.54 15.85 -6.54
C MET A 190 -5.06 15.66 -6.51
N PRO A 191 -5.64 15.40 -5.32
CA PRO A 191 -7.09 15.31 -5.15
C PRO A 191 -7.74 16.69 -5.35
N GLY A 192 -8.84 16.74 -6.10
CA GLY A 192 -9.72 17.91 -6.20
C GLY A 192 -10.82 17.91 -5.12
N ASP A 193 -12.09 17.75 -5.51
CA ASP A 193 -13.24 17.72 -4.61
C ASP A 193 -13.28 16.43 -3.77
N ARG A 194 -12.69 16.51 -2.58
CA ARG A 194 -12.69 15.42 -1.58
C ARG A 194 -14.10 15.04 -1.11
N LEU A 195 -15.03 15.99 -1.03
CA LEU A 195 -16.40 15.68 -0.61
C LEU A 195 -17.14 14.90 -1.69
N ALA A 196 -16.89 15.19 -2.97
CA ALA A 196 -17.42 14.40 -4.09
C ALA A 196 -16.81 13.00 -4.11
N MET A 197 -15.49 12.86 -3.96
CA MET A 197 -14.83 11.55 -3.90
C MET A 197 -15.38 10.69 -2.75
N GLU A 198 -15.50 11.24 -1.53
CA GLU A 198 -16.08 10.53 -0.39
C GLU A 198 -17.54 10.14 -0.60
N ARG A 199 -18.31 10.96 -1.34
CA ARG A 199 -19.68 10.63 -1.74
C ARG A 199 -19.72 9.48 -2.75
N ALA A 200 -18.82 9.47 -3.74
CA ALA A 200 -18.73 8.39 -4.73
C ALA A 200 -18.30 7.07 -4.09
N LEU A 201 -17.32 7.09 -3.19
CA LEU A 201 -16.86 5.90 -2.46
C LEU A 201 -17.99 5.23 -1.65
N ARG A 202 -18.95 6.03 -1.13
CA ARG A 202 -20.12 5.50 -0.41
C ARG A 202 -21.12 4.77 -1.30
N LEU A 203 -21.08 4.95 -2.63
CA LEU A 203 -21.88 4.15 -3.56
C LEU A 203 -21.40 2.69 -3.59
N ALA A 204 -20.09 2.44 -3.39
CA ALA A 204 -19.53 1.10 -3.33
C ALA A 204 -19.85 0.37 -2.02
N SER A 205 -19.55 1.01 -0.88
CA SER A 205 -19.77 0.41 0.43
C SER A 205 -19.81 1.47 1.53
N ASN A 206 -20.51 1.17 2.61
CA ASN A 206 -20.44 1.97 3.83
C ASN A 206 -19.09 1.80 4.56
N LYS A 207 -18.33 0.75 4.26
CA LYS A 207 -17.05 0.41 4.92
C LYS A 207 -15.91 0.37 3.91
N VAL A 208 -15.63 1.46 3.19
CA VAL A 208 -14.45 1.52 2.30
C VAL A 208 -13.17 1.63 3.12
N ASP A 209 -12.30 0.62 3.11
CA ASP A 209 -11.05 0.64 3.88
C ASP A 209 -9.95 1.40 3.14
N TYR A 210 -9.77 1.17 1.84
CA TYR A 210 -8.74 1.86 1.06
C TYR A 210 -9.31 2.37 -0.27
N PRO A 211 -9.42 3.70 -0.42
CA PRO A 211 -9.87 4.30 -1.66
C PRO A 211 -8.73 4.44 -2.67
N ILE A 212 -8.98 3.99 -3.89
CA ILE A 212 -8.08 4.15 -5.04
C ILE A 212 -8.74 5.13 -6.01
N VAL A 213 -7.95 6.06 -6.54
CA VAL A 213 -8.42 7.03 -7.53
C VAL A 213 -7.57 6.89 -8.78
N ILE A 214 -8.21 6.64 -9.93
CA ILE A 214 -7.54 6.53 -11.22
C ILE A 214 -7.85 7.77 -12.05
N ALA A 215 -6.81 8.51 -12.41
CA ALA A 215 -6.91 9.62 -13.35
C ALA A 215 -6.84 9.12 -14.80
N ASN A 216 -7.71 9.62 -15.69
CA ASN A 216 -7.62 9.43 -17.14
C ASN A 216 -6.45 10.25 -17.71
N ASP A 217 -5.22 9.80 -17.48
CA ASP A 217 -3.98 10.37 -17.99
C ASP A 217 -3.00 9.23 -18.31
N ASP A 218 -2.35 9.30 -19.46
CA ASP A 218 -1.49 8.23 -19.96
C ASP A 218 -0.07 8.25 -19.38
N TYR A 219 0.26 9.25 -18.56
CA TYR A 219 1.61 9.45 -18.03
C TYR A 219 1.70 9.32 -16.50
N TYR A 220 2.91 9.10 -16.02
CA TYR A 220 3.31 8.95 -14.63
C TYR A 220 2.73 10.04 -13.77
N GLY A 221 2.10 9.64 -12.69
CA GLY A 221 1.61 10.54 -11.67
C GLY A 221 0.90 9.74 -10.60
N GLY A 222 0.93 10.28 -9.40
CA GLY A 222 0.21 9.70 -8.29
C GLY A 222 0.40 10.52 -7.04
N LEU A 223 -0.24 10.05 -5.98
CA LEU A 223 -0.12 10.60 -4.65
C LEU A 223 -0.44 9.51 -3.64
N GLY A 224 0.45 9.36 -2.67
CA GLY A 224 0.21 8.57 -1.48
C GLY A 224 -0.53 9.36 -0.40
N GLY A 225 -1.32 8.66 0.39
CA GLY A 225 -2.00 9.23 1.54
C GLY A 225 -3.33 8.54 1.81
N ARG A 226 -4.37 9.30 2.16
CA ARG A 226 -5.73 8.74 2.35
C ARG A 226 -6.22 8.04 1.08
N TYR A 227 -5.99 8.67 -0.07
CA TYR A 227 -6.29 8.14 -1.38
C TYR A 227 -5.00 7.63 -2.00
N ALA A 228 -5.00 6.39 -2.51
CA ALA A 228 -3.96 5.95 -3.41
C ALA A 228 -4.32 6.44 -4.82
N ILE A 229 -3.71 7.55 -5.24
CA ILE A 229 -3.98 8.16 -6.54
C ILE A 229 -2.94 7.66 -7.54
N THR A 230 -3.40 7.28 -8.73
CA THR A 230 -2.56 6.86 -9.85
C THR A 230 -3.18 7.31 -11.17
N THR A 231 -2.47 7.11 -12.28
CA THR A 231 -2.99 7.34 -13.63
C THR A 231 -3.25 6.02 -14.36
N ARG A 232 -3.92 6.09 -15.51
CA ARG A 232 -4.12 4.94 -16.40
C ARG A 232 -2.88 4.56 -17.22
N SER A 233 -1.72 5.18 -16.99
CA SER A 233 -0.49 4.86 -17.74
C SER A 233 -0.25 3.35 -17.84
N LEU A 234 0.03 2.87 -19.05
CA LEU A 234 0.43 1.48 -19.31
C LEU A 234 1.82 1.16 -18.74
N ASN A 235 2.67 2.18 -18.59
CA ASN A 235 4.06 2.01 -18.16
C ASN A 235 4.23 2.14 -16.65
N SER A 236 3.51 3.08 -16.04
CA SER A 236 3.77 3.48 -14.66
C SER A 236 2.56 3.43 -13.73
N GLY A 237 1.32 3.34 -14.24
CA GLY A 237 0.11 3.40 -13.41
C GLY A 237 0.08 2.31 -12.32
N SER A 238 0.24 1.04 -12.71
CA SER A 238 0.28 -0.09 -11.77
C SER A 238 1.54 -0.08 -10.89
N MET A 239 2.65 0.45 -11.41
CA MET A 239 3.90 0.59 -10.66
C MET A 239 3.74 1.59 -9.50
N VAL A 240 3.19 2.77 -9.77
CA VAL A 240 2.87 3.79 -8.76
C VAL A 240 1.83 3.26 -7.79
N LEU A 241 0.73 2.69 -8.28
CA LEU A 241 -0.36 2.21 -7.43
C LEU A 241 0.11 1.18 -6.40
N ARG A 242 0.97 0.24 -6.79
CA ARG A 242 1.52 -0.74 -5.84
C ARG A 242 2.34 -0.08 -4.73
N HIS A 243 3.11 0.95 -5.06
CA HIS A 243 3.92 1.68 -4.10
C HIS A 243 3.03 2.44 -3.10
N GLU A 244 2.03 3.17 -3.59
CA GLU A 244 1.09 3.91 -2.72
C GLU A 244 0.27 2.98 -1.83
N LEU A 245 -0.17 1.84 -2.37
CA LEU A 245 -0.83 0.80 -1.59
C LEU A 245 0.12 0.15 -0.58
N GLY A 246 1.42 0.09 -0.87
CA GLY A 246 2.44 -0.32 0.09
C GLY A 246 2.43 0.52 1.36
N HIS A 247 2.41 1.85 1.23
CA HIS A 247 2.25 2.76 2.37
C HIS A 247 0.93 2.54 3.10
N ASN A 248 -0.18 2.43 2.37
CA ASN A 248 -1.51 2.26 2.94
C ASN A 248 -1.67 0.94 3.72
N PHE A 249 -1.21 -0.16 3.13
CA PHE A 249 -1.36 -1.50 3.69
C PHE A 249 -0.38 -1.75 4.83
N SER A 250 0.87 -1.29 4.69
CA SER A 250 1.94 -1.53 5.66
C SER A 250 2.07 -0.44 6.74
N ASN A 251 1.57 0.79 6.48
CA ASN A 251 1.82 1.97 7.35
C ASN A 251 3.32 2.21 7.59
N VAL A 252 4.06 2.22 6.49
CA VAL A 252 5.52 2.39 6.45
C VAL A 252 5.89 3.62 5.63
N GLY A 253 7.09 4.13 5.88
CA GLY A 253 7.70 5.17 5.04
C GLY A 253 8.42 4.60 3.82
N GLU A 254 9.26 5.44 3.23
CA GLU A 254 10.10 5.09 2.07
C GLU A 254 11.27 4.19 2.45
N GLU A 255 11.71 3.36 1.49
CA GLU A 255 13.03 2.74 1.52
C GLU A 255 14.00 3.39 0.51
N TYR A 256 13.51 4.20 -0.45
CA TYR A 256 14.36 4.94 -1.38
C TYR A 256 14.98 6.18 -0.73
N ASP A 257 16.16 6.58 -1.22
CA ASP A 257 16.86 7.76 -0.71
C ASP A 257 16.19 9.03 -1.21
N GLY A 258 16.17 10.07 -0.41
CA GLY A 258 15.51 11.34 -0.76
C GLY A 258 14.03 11.41 -0.41
N GLY A 259 13.46 10.34 0.14
CA GLY A 259 12.12 10.33 0.73
C GLY A 259 11.98 11.25 1.95
N GLN A 260 10.74 11.61 2.28
CA GLN A 260 10.42 12.49 3.41
C GLN A 260 10.12 11.76 4.72
N VAL A 261 9.66 10.51 4.63
CA VAL A 261 9.18 9.73 5.77
C VAL A 261 9.92 8.42 5.81
N TYR A 262 10.65 8.17 6.91
CA TYR A 262 11.31 6.90 7.19
C TYR A 262 10.77 6.38 8.52
N SER A 263 9.89 5.38 8.46
CA SER A 263 9.15 4.88 9.61
C SER A 263 8.54 3.51 9.36
N GLY A 264 8.01 2.89 10.41
CA GLY A 264 7.29 1.63 10.31
C GLY A 264 8.19 0.40 10.34
N ALA A 265 7.66 -0.73 9.88
CA ALA A 265 8.29 -2.04 10.02
C ALA A 265 9.60 -2.18 9.22
N ASN A 266 9.75 -1.44 8.13
CA ASN A 266 10.91 -1.48 7.25
C ASN A 266 12.00 -0.44 7.57
N PHE A 267 11.89 0.28 8.69
CA PHE A 267 12.88 1.30 9.06
C PHE A 267 13.40 1.15 10.49
N SER A 268 14.69 1.44 10.69
CA SER A 268 15.32 1.48 12.00
C SER A 268 16.39 2.57 12.06
N ARG A 269 16.39 3.39 13.11
CA ARG A 269 17.49 4.35 13.38
C ARG A 269 18.79 3.70 13.83
N SER A 270 18.75 2.41 14.18
CA SER A 270 19.91 1.65 14.66
C SER A 270 20.15 0.42 13.78
N SER A 271 21.41 -0.01 13.67
CA SER A 271 21.79 -1.27 13.04
C SER A 271 21.30 -2.49 13.84
N ASN A 272 20.87 -2.29 15.09
CA ASN A 272 20.11 -3.26 15.87
C ASN A 272 18.65 -3.31 15.38
N VAL A 273 18.45 -3.82 14.17
CA VAL A 273 17.17 -3.77 13.44
C VAL A 273 16.05 -4.57 14.13
N PRO A 274 14.76 -4.19 13.97
CA PRO A 274 13.62 -4.91 14.54
C PRO A 274 13.20 -6.18 13.76
N TRP A 275 13.75 -6.41 12.56
CA TRP A 275 13.43 -7.55 11.68
C TRP A 275 14.46 -8.69 11.74
N LYS A 276 15.08 -8.92 12.91
CA LYS A 276 16.13 -9.95 13.05
C LYS A 276 15.68 -11.37 12.73
N HIS A 277 14.41 -11.68 12.93
CA HIS A 277 13.83 -13.00 12.61
C HIS A 277 13.80 -13.31 11.10
N TRP A 278 14.04 -12.31 10.25
CA TRP A 278 14.25 -12.49 8.81
C TRP A 278 15.73 -12.59 8.41
N VAL A 279 16.65 -12.23 9.30
CA VAL A 279 18.10 -12.30 9.05
C VAL A 279 18.59 -13.73 9.20
N LYS A 280 19.43 -14.18 8.26
CA LYS A 280 20.16 -15.45 8.39
C LYS A 280 21.43 -15.23 9.21
N GLY A 281 21.47 -15.73 10.44
CA GLY A 281 22.62 -15.57 11.33
C GLY A 281 22.73 -14.18 11.95
N LYS A 282 23.95 -13.64 12.04
CA LYS A 282 24.19 -12.30 12.61
C LYS A 282 23.79 -11.21 11.59
N THR A 283 23.12 -10.16 12.07
CA THR A 283 22.79 -8.98 11.24
C THR A 283 24.06 -8.36 10.65
N GLN A 284 24.14 -8.38 9.32
CA GLN A 284 25.16 -7.67 8.56
C GLN A 284 24.71 -6.22 8.32
N VAL A 285 25.66 -5.30 8.46
CA VAL A 285 25.45 -3.87 8.26
C VAL A 285 26.13 -3.47 6.97
N HIS A 286 25.37 -2.90 6.04
CA HIS A 286 25.85 -2.51 4.72
C HIS A 286 25.70 -0.99 4.57
N LYS A 287 26.84 -0.30 4.57
CA LYS A 287 26.89 1.17 4.43
C LYS A 287 27.44 1.55 3.06
N ALA A 288 26.57 2.13 2.23
CA ALA A 288 27.02 2.92 1.08
C ALA A 288 27.42 4.31 1.57
N LYS A 289 28.13 5.06 0.72
CA LYS A 289 28.29 6.52 0.87
C LYS A 289 27.47 7.20 -0.22
N PHE A 290 26.63 8.16 0.18
CA PHE A 290 26.00 9.09 -0.75
C PHE A 290 27.04 10.13 -1.15
N LEU A 291 27.31 10.28 -2.44
CA LEU A 291 28.36 11.16 -2.96
C LEU A 291 27.79 12.51 -3.36
N THR A 292 26.75 12.47 -4.19
CA THR A 292 25.96 13.61 -4.58
C THR A 292 24.60 13.13 -5.07
N GLY A 293 23.64 14.03 -5.11
CA GLY A 293 22.37 13.78 -5.75
C GLY A 293 21.30 14.76 -5.34
N ALA A 294 20.40 15.01 -6.27
CA ALA A 294 19.28 15.89 -6.07
C ALA A 294 18.07 15.37 -6.84
N TYR A 295 16.90 15.53 -6.23
CA TYR A 295 15.65 15.53 -6.98
C TYR A 295 15.58 16.82 -7.78
N VAL A 296 16.16 16.81 -8.97
CA VAL A 296 16.46 18.02 -9.74
C VAL A 296 15.25 18.54 -10.52
N TRP A 297 14.41 17.64 -11.04
CA TRP A 297 13.36 17.98 -12.02
C TRP A 297 13.87 18.95 -13.10
N LYS A 298 15.04 18.63 -13.64
CA LYS A 298 15.77 19.49 -14.57
C LYS A 298 15.29 19.21 -15.99
N ASP A 299 14.67 20.22 -16.59
CA ASP A 299 14.47 20.30 -18.03
C ASP A 299 15.85 20.47 -18.72
N LEU A 300 16.24 19.48 -19.51
CA LEU A 300 17.55 19.43 -20.16
C LEU A 300 17.59 20.24 -21.46
N THR A 301 16.44 20.65 -22.00
CA THR A 301 16.36 21.47 -23.22
C THR A 301 17.06 22.82 -23.05
N GLY A 302 17.01 23.37 -21.84
CA GLY A 302 17.60 24.67 -21.53
C GLY A 302 19.11 24.61 -21.30
N ALA A 303 19.60 23.57 -20.62
CA ALA A 303 21.02 23.34 -20.36
C ALA A 303 21.25 21.95 -19.76
N ASP A 304 22.45 21.40 -20.00
CA ASP A 304 22.98 20.21 -19.33
C ASP A 304 22.82 20.28 -17.81
N PHE A 305 22.61 19.12 -17.20
CA PHE A 305 22.84 18.96 -15.77
C PHE A 305 24.32 18.66 -15.54
N VAL A 306 24.97 19.44 -14.67
CA VAL A 306 26.37 19.25 -14.28
C VAL A 306 26.43 19.23 -12.76
N ASP A 307 27.12 18.25 -12.21
CA ASP A 307 27.36 18.14 -10.78
C ASP A 307 28.77 17.60 -10.52
N SER A 308 29.31 17.88 -9.35
CA SER A 308 30.66 17.45 -8.98
C SER A 308 30.65 16.82 -7.61
N PHE A 309 31.47 15.79 -7.41
CA PHE A 309 31.57 15.09 -6.15
C PHE A 309 32.98 14.60 -5.89
N LYS A 310 33.29 14.42 -4.60
CA LYS A 310 34.57 13.87 -4.17
C LYS A 310 34.46 12.37 -3.90
N PHE A 311 35.15 11.56 -4.70
CA PHE A 311 35.23 10.12 -4.48
C PHE A 311 36.25 9.79 -3.38
N PRO A 312 35.90 8.92 -2.42
CA PRO A 312 36.73 8.68 -1.24
C PRO A 312 38.01 7.92 -1.56
N ASN A 313 39.09 8.24 -0.84
CA ASN A 313 40.34 7.48 -0.88
C ASN A 313 40.24 6.19 -0.05
N MET A 314 39.50 5.21 -0.56
CA MET A 314 39.31 3.91 0.09
C MET A 314 39.46 2.77 -0.94
N PRO A 315 40.42 1.86 -0.75
CA PRO A 315 40.63 0.74 -1.67
C PRO A 315 39.37 -0.12 -1.83
N GLY A 316 39.05 -0.49 -3.08
CA GLY A 316 37.99 -1.44 -3.40
C GLY A 316 36.57 -0.88 -3.39
N TYR A 317 36.39 0.43 -3.25
CA TYR A 317 35.08 1.05 -3.46
C TYR A 317 34.72 1.10 -4.95
N THR A 318 33.42 0.97 -5.24
CA THR A 318 32.88 1.10 -6.60
C THR A 318 31.85 2.23 -6.66
N PHE A 319 31.84 2.94 -7.78
CA PHE A 319 30.90 4.00 -8.10
C PHE A 319 29.70 3.43 -8.86
N SER A 320 28.50 3.92 -8.56
CA SER A 320 27.32 3.75 -9.41
C SER A 320 26.30 4.86 -9.12
N MET A 321 25.47 5.15 -10.11
CA MET A 321 24.39 6.11 -10.03
C MET A 321 23.04 5.43 -10.15
N LYS A 322 22.04 6.02 -9.51
CA LYS A 322 20.62 5.77 -9.76
C LYS A 322 20.02 7.03 -10.36
N LEU A 323 19.36 6.91 -11.51
CA LEU A 323 18.71 8.02 -12.20
C LEU A 323 17.24 7.74 -12.42
N SER A 324 16.49 8.81 -12.66
CA SER A 324 15.13 8.73 -13.17
C SER A 324 14.89 9.89 -14.12
N SER A 325 14.09 9.64 -15.16
CA SER A 325 13.80 10.60 -16.19
C SER A 325 12.34 10.58 -16.62
N VAL A 326 12.01 11.54 -17.47
CA VAL A 326 10.79 11.61 -18.26
C VAL A 326 11.20 11.97 -19.69
N GLY A 327 10.59 11.31 -20.68
CA GLY A 327 10.81 11.63 -22.10
C GLY A 327 11.83 10.73 -22.81
N TRP A 328 12.75 10.10 -22.08
CA TRP A 328 13.86 9.35 -22.68
C TRP A 328 13.39 8.04 -23.32
N THR A 329 13.20 8.01 -24.63
CA THR A 329 12.68 6.88 -25.41
C THR A 329 13.74 5.92 -25.93
N ASN A 330 15.00 6.33 -25.97
CA ASN A 330 16.14 5.48 -26.32
C ASN A 330 17.47 6.01 -25.73
N ASP A 331 18.54 5.24 -25.88
CA ASP A 331 19.87 5.51 -25.32
C ASP A 331 20.69 6.54 -26.12
N GLN A 332 20.15 7.07 -27.23
CA GLN A 332 20.80 8.11 -28.02
C GLN A 332 20.29 9.51 -27.66
N GLU A 333 19.13 9.64 -27.03
CA GLU A 333 18.52 10.93 -26.70
C GLU A 333 19.25 11.65 -25.57
N VAL A 334 19.68 10.92 -24.54
CA VAL A 334 20.37 11.51 -23.39
C VAL A 334 21.63 10.73 -23.05
N LYS A 335 22.74 11.45 -22.88
CA LYS A 335 24.04 10.88 -22.50
C LYS A 335 24.37 11.22 -21.05
N VAL A 336 24.76 10.21 -20.28
CA VAL A 336 25.22 10.34 -18.89
C VAL A 336 26.71 10.10 -18.86
N MET A 337 27.47 11.12 -18.50
CA MET A 337 28.93 11.14 -18.56
C MET A 337 29.53 11.21 -17.16
N LEU A 338 30.63 10.50 -16.94
CA LEU A 338 31.52 10.60 -15.79
C LEU A 338 32.92 10.96 -16.28
N ASP A 339 33.41 12.15 -15.92
CA ASP A 339 34.69 12.69 -16.39
C ASP A 339 34.87 12.63 -17.92
N GLY A 340 33.80 12.94 -18.66
CA GLY A 340 33.80 12.89 -20.12
C GLY A 340 33.70 11.48 -20.73
N LYS A 341 33.54 10.43 -19.93
CA LYS A 341 33.25 9.07 -20.41
C LYS A 341 31.78 8.70 -20.21
N GLU A 342 31.14 8.19 -21.26
CA GLU A 342 29.75 7.73 -21.20
C GLU A 342 29.59 6.53 -20.25
N LEU A 343 28.57 6.60 -19.40
CA LEU A 343 28.14 5.54 -18.51
C LEU A 343 27.02 4.72 -19.17
N GLU A 344 27.15 3.41 -19.11
CA GLU A 344 26.10 2.49 -19.53
C GLU A 344 24.93 2.51 -18.53
N LEU A 345 23.71 2.65 -19.06
CA LEU A 345 22.46 2.70 -18.29
C LEU A 345 21.71 1.37 -18.36
N ASP A 346 21.46 0.78 -17.19
CA ASP A 346 20.53 -0.33 -17.01
C ASP A 346 19.14 0.20 -16.61
N GLY A 347 18.18 0.12 -17.52
CA GLY A 347 16.80 0.56 -17.30
C GLY A 347 15.92 0.36 -18.54
N VAL A 348 14.74 0.97 -18.53
CA VAL A 348 13.82 0.92 -19.68
C VAL A 348 13.50 2.34 -20.09
N PHE A 349 13.72 2.62 -21.36
CA PHE A 349 13.45 3.90 -21.98
C PHE A 349 11.98 4.00 -22.38
N THR A 350 11.34 5.10 -22.00
CA THR A 350 9.92 5.38 -22.28
C THR A 350 9.68 6.88 -22.38
N LYS A 351 8.64 7.30 -23.12
CA LYS A 351 8.10 8.68 -23.09
C LYS A 351 7.50 9.06 -21.72
N ASP A 352 7.28 8.06 -20.88
CA ASP A 352 6.77 8.20 -19.53
C ASP A 352 7.93 8.32 -18.52
N ARG A 353 7.72 7.93 -17.26
CA ARG A 353 8.77 7.83 -16.25
C ARG A 353 9.66 6.60 -16.47
N SER A 354 10.97 6.85 -16.47
CA SER A 354 12.00 5.81 -16.47
C SER A 354 12.87 5.84 -15.22
N PHE A 355 13.46 4.69 -14.88
CA PHE A 355 14.41 4.53 -13.78
C PHE A 355 15.61 3.71 -14.26
N PHE A 356 16.81 4.21 -13.97
CA PHE A 356 18.07 3.65 -14.43
C PHE A 356 19.05 3.44 -13.28
N ASN A 357 19.92 2.45 -13.41
CA ASN A 357 21.16 2.37 -12.64
C ASN A 357 22.36 2.37 -13.62
N THR A 358 23.49 2.92 -13.22
CA THR A 358 24.72 2.76 -14.01
C THR A 358 25.46 1.49 -13.62
N VAL A 359 26.15 0.89 -14.59
CA VAL A 359 27.07 -0.22 -14.32
C VAL A 359 28.11 0.23 -13.29
N ARG A 360 28.33 -0.61 -12.26
CA ARG A 360 29.31 -0.32 -11.21
C ARG A 360 30.72 -0.27 -11.80
N THR A 361 31.42 0.84 -11.59
CA THR A 361 32.79 1.04 -12.07
C THR A 361 33.74 1.36 -10.92
N SER A 362 35.02 1.06 -11.10
CA SER A 362 36.06 1.62 -10.24
C SER A 362 36.27 3.10 -10.59
N LEU A 363 36.64 3.89 -9.58
CA LEU A 363 36.91 5.31 -9.72
C LEU A 363 38.14 5.66 -8.86
N SER A 364 39.00 6.55 -9.36
CA SER A 364 40.13 7.08 -8.58
C SER A 364 39.62 7.91 -7.41
N SER A 365 40.45 8.16 -6.40
CA SER A 365 40.11 9.13 -5.37
C SER A 365 40.32 10.55 -5.90
N GLY A 366 39.46 11.49 -5.51
CA GLY A 366 39.55 12.87 -5.97
C GLY A 366 38.21 13.46 -6.37
N GLU A 367 38.26 14.59 -7.06
CA GLU A 367 37.08 15.27 -7.61
C GLU A 367 36.71 14.63 -8.96
N HIS A 368 35.41 14.48 -9.18
CA HIS A 368 34.82 13.90 -10.38
C HIS A 368 33.61 14.71 -10.83
N GLU A 369 33.37 14.76 -12.14
CA GLU A 369 32.23 15.45 -12.74
C GLU A 369 31.22 14.45 -13.29
N ILE A 370 29.94 14.68 -12.98
CA ILE A 370 28.78 14.06 -13.61
C ILE A 370 28.16 15.06 -14.56
N ARG A 371 27.85 14.61 -15.77
CA ARG A 371 27.11 15.41 -16.74
C ARG A 371 25.99 14.61 -17.38
N VAL A 372 24.80 15.19 -17.46
CA VAL A 372 23.66 14.61 -18.19
C VAL A 372 23.28 15.59 -19.29
N GLN A 373 23.40 15.15 -20.54
CA GLN A 373 23.29 15.98 -21.73
C GLN A 373 22.11 15.52 -22.58
N ASP A 374 21.24 16.46 -22.93
CA ASP A 374 20.26 16.26 -23.99
C ASP A 374 20.99 16.28 -25.33
N HIS A 375 21.03 15.12 -25.99
CA HIS A 375 21.70 14.92 -27.26
C HIS A 375 20.70 14.94 -28.43
N SER A 376 19.44 14.57 -28.22
CA SER A 376 18.41 14.63 -29.28
C SER A 376 17.87 16.03 -29.51
N HIS A 377 17.79 16.86 -28.47
CA HIS A 377 17.17 18.19 -28.52
C HIS A 377 15.71 18.16 -29.02
N ASP A 378 14.96 17.13 -28.61
CA ASP A 378 13.56 16.90 -29.00
C ASP A 378 12.53 17.73 -28.21
N GLY A 379 12.94 18.31 -27.08
CA GLY A 379 12.12 19.25 -26.32
C GLY A 379 11.38 18.65 -25.12
N ASP A 380 11.52 17.36 -24.81
CA ASP A 380 10.77 16.73 -23.71
C ASP A 380 11.62 15.92 -22.71
N ASN A 381 12.95 16.03 -22.81
CA ASN A 381 13.91 15.39 -21.92
C ASN A 381 14.00 16.07 -20.55
N VAL A 382 13.45 15.43 -19.52
CA VAL A 382 13.53 15.88 -18.12
C VAL A 382 14.27 14.85 -17.27
N LEU A 383 15.34 15.29 -16.61
CA LEU A 383 16.00 14.54 -15.54
C LEU A 383 15.22 14.74 -14.24
N ALA A 384 14.66 13.67 -13.69
CA ALA A 384 13.86 13.75 -12.47
C ALA A 384 14.74 13.75 -11.21
N TYR A 385 15.65 12.78 -11.11
CA TYR A 385 16.70 12.74 -10.09
C TYR A 385 17.94 12.04 -10.62
N ALA A 386 19.09 12.36 -10.03
CA ALA A 386 20.35 11.66 -10.23
C ALA A 386 21.06 11.54 -8.88
N ASN A 387 21.25 10.33 -8.39
CA ASN A 387 21.95 10.06 -7.13
C ASN A 387 23.19 9.21 -7.41
N ALA A 388 24.32 9.60 -6.86
CA ALA A 388 25.60 8.92 -6.99
C ALA A 388 26.06 8.34 -5.66
N TYR A 389 26.62 7.13 -5.71
CA TYR A 389 27.00 6.37 -4.52
C TYR A 389 28.39 5.76 -4.68
N ALA A 390 29.09 5.64 -3.56
CA ALA A 390 30.25 4.77 -3.43
C ALA A 390 29.90 3.58 -2.53
N PHE A 391 30.16 2.38 -3.03
CA PHE A 391 29.88 1.14 -2.31
C PHE A 391 31.18 0.43 -1.94
N PRO A 392 31.33 -0.04 -0.69
CA PRO A 392 32.49 -0.85 -0.30
C PRO A 392 32.50 -2.21 -1.00
N LYS A 393 33.67 -2.84 -1.05
CA LYS A 393 33.89 -4.14 -1.70
C LYS A 393 33.00 -5.26 -1.16
N ASP A 394 32.68 -5.23 0.13
CA ASP A 394 31.86 -6.21 0.84
C ASP A 394 30.37 -5.83 0.90
N TYR A 395 29.95 -4.78 0.19
CA TYR A 395 28.54 -4.42 0.11
C TYR A 395 27.74 -5.54 -0.58
N ASN A 396 26.64 -5.96 0.04
CA ASN A 396 25.85 -7.07 -0.47
C ASN A 396 24.74 -6.59 -1.41
N PHE A 397 24.93 -6.84 -2.70
CA PHE A 397 23.94 -6.51 -3.74
C PHE A 397 22.98 -7.68 -4.04
N THR A 398 23.14 -8.82 -3.36
CA THR A 398 22.37 -10.04 -3.64
C THR A 398 20.89 -9.80 -3.36
N HIS A 399 20.07 -10.05 -4.37
CA HIS A 399 18.61 -10.00 -4.25
C HIS A 399 18.15 -10.97 -3.15
N GLY A 400 17.24 -10.55 -2.27
CA GLY A 400 16.67 -11.44 -1.24
C GLY A 400 17.38 -11.41 0.10
N VAL A 401 18.57 -10.79 0.18
CA VAL A 401 19.30 -10.73 1.45
C VAL A 401 18.69 -9.67 2.37
N VAL A 402 18.26 -10.12 3.54
CA VAL A 402 17.77 -9.25 4.62
C VAL A 402 18.92 -8.94 5.59
N GLY A 403 19.16 -7.65 5.80
CA GLY A 403 20.21 -7.10 6.65
C GLY A 403 19.87 -5.69 7.14
N ALA A 404 20.89 -4.88 7.40
CA ALA A 404 20.74 -3.47 7.74
C ALA A 404 21.46 -2.61 6.67
N PHE A 405 20.72 -2.15 5.67
CA PHE A 405 21.24 -1.30 4.59
C PHE A 405 20.96 0.15 4.91
N ASN A 406 21.95 1.04 4.85
CA ASN A 406 21.67 2.44 5.17
C ASN A 406 20.77 3.12 4.11
N VAL A 407 20.09 4.19 4.55
CA VAL A 407 19.21 5.03 3.73
C VAL A 407 19.46 6.51 4.05
N PHE A 408 19.35 7.36 3.04
CA PHE A 408 19.66 8.79 3.11
C PHE A 408 18.43 9.65 2.85
N ASP A 409 18.32 10.79 3.52
CA ASP A 409 17.27 11.77 3.19
C ASP A 409 17.64 12.64 1.96
N ALA A 410 16.79 13.63 1.66
CA ALA A 410 16.97 14.54 0.52
C ALA A 410 18.19 15.46 0.63
N TYR A 411 18.84 15.52 1.79
CA TYR A 411 20.03 16.32 2.05
C TYR A 411 21.30 15.45 2.17
N ALA A 412 21.21 14.19 1.73
CA ALA A 412 22.29 13.19 1.81
C ALA A 412 22.67 12.75 3.23
N ASP A 413 21.85 13.08 4.24
CA ASP A 413 22.11 12.65 5.62
C ASP A 413 21.65 11.20 5.85
N GLU A 414 22.51 10.37 6.44
CA GLU A 414 22.14 9.01 6.83
C GLU A 414 21.04 9.04 7.90
N ARG A 415 19.89 8.43 7.62
CA ARG A 415 18.73 8.42 8.54
C ARG A 415 18.65 7.18 9.40
N GLY A 416 19.18 6.07 8.91
CA GLY A 416 19.07 4.77 9.54
C GLY A 416 19.21 3.66 8.52
N PHE A 417 18.46 2.58 8.72
CA PHE A 417 18.56 1.34 8.00
C PHE A 417 17.21 0.84 7.49
N ARG A 418 17.27 0.13 6.36
CA ARG A 418 16.18 -0.60 5.71
C ARG A 418 16.57 -2.08 5.51
N PRO A 419 15.61 -2.98 5.20
CA PRO A 419 15.83 -4.42 5.36
C PRO A 419 16.59 -5.07 4.21
N THR A 420 16.46 -4.55 2.99
CA THR A 420 17.07 -5.16 1.77
C THR A 420 17.84 -4.10 0.98
N HIS A 421 18.67 -4.49 0.00
CA HIS A 421 19.36 -3.53 -0.87
C HIS A 421 18.46 -2.92 -1.96
N ASN A 422 17.78 -3.72 -2.78
CA ASN A 422 16.99 -3.18 -3.90
C ASN A 422 15.78 -4.04 -4.30
N GLN A 423 15.45 -5.08 -3.50
CA GLN A 423 14.33 -5.96 -3.77
C GLN A 423 12.99 -5.30 -3.47
N CYS A 424 12.89 -4.57 -2.36
CA CYS A 424 11.61 -4.05 -1.90
C CYS A 424 11.02 -3.08 -2.92
N LEU A 425 9.74 -3.26 -3.25
CA LEU A 425 8.94 -2.28 -3.99
C LEU A 425 9.01 -0.87 -3.36
N MET A 426 9.10 -0.78 -2.02
CA MET A 426 9.25 0.50 -1.31
C MET A 426 10.61 1.19 -1.55
N ARG A 427 11.58 0.48 -2.15
CA ARG A 427 12.91 0.98 -2.55
C ARG A 427 13.02 1.17 -4.06
N ASN A 428 12.51 0.19 -4.79
CA ASN A 428 12.57 0.08 -6.23
C ASN A 428 11.15 -0.13 -6.74
N MET A 429 10.50 0.95 -7.16
CA MET A 429 9.11 0.90 -7.63
C MET A 429 8.91 -0.06 -8.82
N ARG A 430 9.98 -0.34 -9.59
CA ARG A 430 9.93 -1.33 -10.69
C ARG A 430 9.87 -2.78 -10.19
N SER A 431 10.28 -3.04 -8.96
CA SER A 431 10.08 -4.35 -8.34
C SER A 431 8.60 -4.63 -8.23
N LYS A 432 8.20 -5.88 -8.46
CA LYS A 432 6.82 -6.31 -8.27
C LYS A 432 6.61 -6.96 -6.88
N VAL A 433 7.62 -6.99 -6.01
CA VAL A 433 7.56 -7.66 -4.69
C VAL A 433 7.97 -6.74 -3.54
N PHE A 434 7.33 -6.90 -2.39
CA PHE A 434 7.79 -6.31 -1.14
C PHE A 434 8.99 -7.09 -0.58
N CYS A 435 9.78 -6.45 0.29
CA CYS A 435 10.71 -7.22 1.11
C CYS A 435 9.91 -8.11 2.10
N PRO A 436 10.51 -9.19 2.62
CA PRO A 436 9.81 -10.08 3.55
C PRO A 436 9.29 -9.37 4.81
N VAL A 437 9.94 -8.28 5.23
CA VAL A 437 9.55 -7.48 6.40
C VAL A 437 8.25 -6.72 6.15
N ASP A 438 8.13 -6.06 4.99
CA ASP A 438 6.90 -5.37 4.60
C ASP A 438 5.78 -6.37 4.30
N GLN A 439 6.10 -7.48 3.64
CA GLN A 439 5.12 -8.53 3.33
C GLN A 439 4.48 -9.11 4.61
N GLU A 440 5.28 -9.42 5.62
CA GLU A 440 4.81 -9.87 6.92
C GLU A 440 3.96 -8.80 7.63
N ASN A 441 4.43 -7.54 7.59
CA ASN A 441 3.73 -6.46 8.27
C ASN A 441 2.35 -6.18 7.64
N ILE A 442 2.21 -6.29 6.31
CA ILE A 442 0.92 -6.23 5.62
C ILE A 442 -0.03 -7.32 6.13
N TRP A 443 0.41 -8.58 6.19
CA TRP A 443 -0.40 -9.68 6.73
C TRP A 443 -0.89 -9.40 8.15
N LEU A 444 0.04 -9.05 9.05
CA LEU A 444 -0.26 -8.81 10.45
C LEU A 444 -1.20 -7.63 10.64
N ARG A 445 -1.18 -6.64 9.75
CA ARG A 445 -2.10 -5.50 9.77
C ARG A 445 -3.47 -5.88 9.25
N PHE A 446 -3.55 -6.67 8.18
CA PHE A 446 -4.82 -7.14 7.64
C PHE A 446 -5.58 -8.02 8.65
N PHE A 447 -4.89 -8.92 9.36
CA PHE A 447 -5.52 -9.73 10.42
C PHE A 447 -5.89 -8.95 11.70
N LYS A 448 -5.62 -7.64 11.80
CA LYS A 448 -6.24 -6.80 12.84
C LYS A 448 -7.71 -6.51 12.53
N VAL A 449 -8.10 -6.53 11.26
CA VAL A 449 -9.45 -6.20 10.80
C VAL A 449 -10.20 -7.40 10.25
N VAL A 450 -9.49 -8.37 9.64
CA VAL A 450 -10.07 -9.62 9.14
C VAL A 450 -9.85 -10.74 10.17
N ASP A 451 -10.93 -11.42 10.52
CA ASP A 451 -10.95 -12.64 11.30
C ASP A 451 -10.84 -13.87 10.36
N LEU A 452 -10.14 -14.93 10.78
CA LEU A 452 -9.98 -16.13 9.96
C LEU A 452 -11.28 -16.93 9.84
N ILE A 453 -12.13 -16.90 10.87
CA ILE A 453 -13.44 -17.58 10.89
C ILE A 453 -14.51 -16.55 10.55
N ASP A 454 -15.16 -16.74 9.40
CA ASP A 454 -16.30 -15.92 8.98
C ASP A 454 -17.53 -16.21 9.83
N GLU A 455 -17.86 -17.49 10.00
CA GLU A 455 -19.06 -17.94 10.73
C GLU A 455 -18.91 -19.38 11.22
N VAL A 456 -19.63 -19.72 12.30
CA VAL A 456 -19.86 -21.11 12.71
C VAL A 456 -21.37 -21.36 12.66
N LYS A 457 -21.80 -22.23 11.75
CA LYS A 457 -23.21 -22.61 11.57
C LYS A 457 -23.48 -23.89 12.35
N VAL A 458 -24.44 -23.83 13.26
CA VAL A 458 -24.86 -24.96 14.11
C VAL A 458 -26.23 -25.43 13.62
N GLU A 459 -26.22 -26.50 12.82
CA GLU A 459 -27.41 -27.16 12.27
C GLU A 459 -27.38 -28.66 12.66
N GLU A 460 -27.84 -29.57 11.80
CA GLU A 460 -27.65 -31.03 12.01
C GLU A 460 -26.16 -31.40 12.13
N LYS A 461 -25.32 -30.67 11.41
CA LYS A 461 -23.86 -30.67 11.56
C LYS A 461 -23.39 -29.27 11.86
N VAL A 462 -22.22 -29.18 12.49
CA VAL A 462 -21.55 -27.90 12.71
C VAL A 462 -20.59 -27.65 11.56
N ARG A 463 -20.73 -26.51 10.90
CA ARG A 463 -19.84 -26.06 9.82
C ARG A 463 -19.11 -24.80 10.22
N VAL A 464 -17.79 -24.78 10.03
CA VAL A 464 -16.97 -23.57 10.13
C VAL A 464 -16.72 -23.01 8.74
N GLU A 465 -17.13 -21.77 8.53
CA GLU A 465 -16.82 -20.99 7.33
C GLU A 465 -15.62 -20.10 7.64
N THR A 466 -14.62 -20.13 6.76
CA THR A 466 -13.36 -19.40 6.93
C THR A 466 -13.09 -18.54 5.71
N VAL A 467 -12.20 -17.57 5.88
CA VAL A 467 -11.57 -16.92 4.73
C VAL A 467 -10.94 -17.99 3.83
N ASP A 468 -11.02 -17.79 2.52
CA ASP A 468 -10.50 -18.76 1.54
C ASP A 468 -8.97 -18.64 1.38
N LEU A 469 -8.26 -18.91 2.47
CA LEU A 469 -6.81 -18.98 2.51
C LEU A 469 -6.34 -20.43 2.44
N ASP A 470 -5.24 -20.64 1.72
CA ASP A 470 -4.50 -21.88 1.80
C ASP A 470 -3.86 -22.06 3.19
N ASN A 471 -3.56 -23.30 3.60
CA ASN A 471 -2.80 -23.60 4.82
C ASN A 471 -3.47 -23.17 6.14
N LEU A 472 -4.80 -23.27 6.21
CA LEU A 472 -5.55 -23.16 7.46
C LEU A 472 -5.52 -24.49 8.23
N ASP A 473 -5.06 -24.44 9.48
CA ASP A 473 -5.10 -25.56 10.43
C ASP A 473 -6.33 -25.39 11.34
N ILE A 474 -7.37 -26.19 11.09
CA ILE A 474 -8.64 -26.16 11.82
C ILE A 474 -8.60 -27.20 12.93
N ARG A 475 -8.83 -26.77 14.17
CA ARG A 475 -8.84 -27.62 15.36
C ARG A 475 -10.13 -27.43 16.15
N TRP A 476 -10.68 -28.52 16.66
CA TRP A 476 -11.94 -28.54 17.39
C TRP A 476 -11.70 -28.91 18.84
N PHE A 477 -12.41 -28.28 19.77
CA PHE A 477 -12.24 -28.49 21.19
C PHE A 477 -13.59 -28.65 21.88
N LYS A 478 -13.70 -29.64 22.77
CA LYS A 478 -14.81 -29.75 23.72
C LYS A 478 -14.50 -28.89 24.94
N ARG A 479 -15.48 -28.10 25.40
CA ARG A 479 -15.32 -27.20 26.55
C ARG A 479 -15.99 -27.77 27.79
N GLY A 480 -15.20 -27.96 28.85
CA GLY A 480 -15.69 -28.39 30.16
C GLY A 480 -16.38 -27.27 30.93
N PHE A 481 -17.08 -27.64 32.01
CA PHE A 481 -17.84 -26.72 32.86
C PHE A 481 -16.98 -25.60 33.47
N TRP A 482 -15.72 -25.92 33.83
CA TRP A 482 -14.76 -24.98 34.42
C TRP A 482 -13.89 -24.25 33.39
N GLY A 483 -14.22 -24.35 32.10
CA GLY A 483 -13.49 -23.69 31.01
C GLY A 483 -12.27 -24.46 30.50
N SER A 484 -12.07 -25.73 30.88
CA SER A 484 -11.10 -26.62 30.24
C SER A 484 -11.43 -26.80 28.76
N GLU A 485 -10.41 -26.85 27.90
CA GLU A 485 -10.54 -27.06 26.46
C GLU A 485 -9.76 -28.33 26.10
N GLU A 486 -10.47 -29.38 25.68
CA GLU A 486 -9.90 -30.67 25.27
C GLU A 486 -9.97 -30.78 23.74
N GLU A 487 -8.83 -30.95 23.07
CA GLU A 487 -8.77 -31.07 21.61
C GLU A 487 -9.38 -32.40 21.16
N LEU A 488 -10.26 -32.33 20.16
CA LEU A 488 -10.83 -33.47 19.46
C LEU A 488 -9.96 -33.77 18.23
N GLU A 489 -8.83 -34.45 18.45
CA GLU A 489 -7.79 -34.65 17.42
C GLU A 489 -8.31 -35.31 16.14
N GLU A 490 -9.31 -36.21 16.27
CA GLU A 490 -9.95 -36.91 15.15
C GLU A 490 -10.77 -36.00 14.23
N LEU A 491 -11.01 -34.75 14.65
CA LEU A 491 -11.74 -33.73 13.89
C LEU A 491 -10.81 -32.70 13.23
N ARG A 492 -9.50 -32.78 13.44
CA ARG A 492 -8.54 -31.82 12.89
C ARG A 492 -8.65 -31.73 11.36
N GLY A 493 -8.61 -30.50 10.85
CA GLY A 493 -8.75 -30.16 9.43
C GLY A 493 -10.16 -30.26 8.87
N LYS A 494 -11.14 -30.79 9.60
CA LYS A 494 -12.52 -30.90 9.13
C LYS A 494 -13.23 -29.54 9.20
N ARG A 495 -13.85 -29.13 8.10
CA ARG A 495 -14.70 -27.92 8.03
C ARG A 495 -16.14 -28.16 8.48
N GLU A 496 -16.58 -29.42 8.47
CA GLU A 496 -17.92 -29.83 8.88
C GLU A 496 -17.80 -31.08 9.76
N VAL A 497 -18.47 -31.07 10.91
CA VAL A 497 -18.38 -32.12 11.94
C VAL A 497 -19.76 -32.41 12.56
N SER A 498 -19.96 -33.64 12.99
CA SER A 498 -21.09 -34.03 13.85
C SER A 498 -20.61 -34.03 15.30
N LEU A 499 -21.29 -33.28 16.15
CA LEU A 499 -20.94 -33.11 17.56
C LEU A 499 -22.20 -33.34 18.40
N PRO A 500 -22.11 -34.06 19.54
CA PRO A 500 -23.24 -34.20 20.46
C PRO A 500 -23.52 -32.87 21.19
N GLU A 501 -24.64 -32.80 21.91
CA GLU A 501 -24.99 -31.67 22.78
C GLU A 501 -23.80 -31.26 23.67
N GLY A 502 -23.54 -29.96 23.79
CA GLY A 502 -22.45 -29.45 24.60
C GLY A 502 -21.87 -28.12 24.14
N LYS A 503 -20.83 -27.67 24.85
CA LYS A 503 -20.10 -26.44 24.56
C LYS A 503 -18.80 -26.76 23.85
N TYR A 504 -18.51 -25.99 22.80
CA TYR A 504 -17.36 -26.25 21.93
C TYR A 504 -16.61 -24.95 21.59
N LEU A 505 -15.41 -25.14 21.07
CA LEU A 505 -14.57 -24.11 20.48
C LEU A 505 -14.00 -24.66 19.18
N VAL A 506 -14.04 -23.86 18.11
CA VAL A 506 -13.21 -24.08 16.92
C VAL A 506 -12.08 -23.05 16.91
N GLU A 507 -10.87 -23.51 16.65
CA GLU A 507 -9.66 -22.72 16.48
C GLU A 507 -9.17 -22.86 15.04
N VAL A 508 -8.86 -21.75 14.37
CA VAL A 508 -8.28 -21.75 13.03
C VAL A 508 -6.96 -20.99 13.08
N GLU A 509 -5.86 -21.65 12.69
CA GLU A 509 -4.53 -21.04 12.58
C GLU A 509 -4.12 -20.93 11.11
N PHE A 510 -3.72 -19.73 10.68
CA PHE A 510 -3.14 -19.53 9.35
C PHE A 510 -1.62 -19.69 9.39
N LYS A 511 -1.10 -20.63 8.60
CA LYS A 511 0.33 -20.95 8.53
C LYS A 511 0.91 -20.54 7.18
N THR A 512 1.83 -19.58 7.19
CA THR A 512 2.55 -19.15 5.99
C THR A 512 4.01 -18.87 6.30
N LYS A 513 4.90 -19.09 5.32
CA LYS A 513 6.31 -18.71 5.41
C LYS A 513 6.52 -17.20 5.46
N GLU A 514 5.50 -16.42 5.09
CA GLU A 514 5.48 -14.96 5.01
C GLU A 514 5.23 -14.31 6.38
N ILE A 515 4.90 -15.09 7.41
CA ILE A 515 4.74 -14.63 8.78
C ILE A 515 5.61 -15.51 9.69
N ARG A 516 6.55 -14.88 10.38
CA ARG A 516 7.53 -15.49 11.28
C ARG A 516 7.53 -14.88 12.68
N LYS A 517 6.96 -13.68 12.82
CA LYS A 517 6.97 -12.91 14.07
C LYS A 517 5.98 -13.42 15.12
N GLN A 518 4.82 -13.91 14.68
CA GLN A 518 3.76 -14.42 15.55
C GLN A 518 2.83 -15.37 14.81
N LYS A 519 2.06 -16.17 15.56
CA LYS A 519 0.96 -16.96 15.01
C LYS A 519 -0.25 -16.07 14.71
N VAL A 520 -1.02 -16.44 13.69
CA VAL A 520 -2.32 -15.85 13.38
C VAL A 520 -3.37 -16.90 13.67
N ILE A 521 -4.15 -16.69 14.72
CA ILE A 521 -5.14 -17.65 15.23
C ILE A 521 -6.44 -16.91 15.49
N ASP A 522 -7.55 -17.53 15.09
CA ASP A 522 -8.90 -17.11 15.47
C ASP A 522 -9.63 -18.24 16.21
N LYS A 523 -10.56 -17.87 17.09
CA LYS A 523 -11.26 -18.76 18.02
C LYS A 523 -12.73 -18.39 18.11
N LYS A 524 -13.63 -19.34 17.82
CA LYS A 524 -15.08 -19.14 17.98
C LYS A 524 -15.69 -20.20 18.91
N LYS A 525 -16.27 -19.73 20.00
CA LYS A 525 -17.00 -20.54 20.98
C LYS A 525 -18.46 -20.64 20.56
N PHE A 526 -19.05 -21.83 20.68
CA PHE A 526 -20.46 -22.08 20.36
C PHE A 526 -21.02 -23.19 21.25
N GLN A 527 -22.33 -23.38 21.20
CA GLN A 527 -23.06 -24.40 21.94
C GLN A 527 -24.02 -25.14 21.01
N ILE A 528 -24.20 -26.43 21.26
CA ILE A 528 -25.21 -27.29 20.62
C ILE A 528 -26.19 -27.65 21.73
N ASP A 529 -27.46 -27.35 21.49
CA ASP A 529 -28.59 -27.57 22.40
C ASP A 529 -29.37 -28.85 22.08
#